data_AF-A0A2I9EGA8-F1
#
_entry.id   AF-A0A2I9EGA8-F1
#
_cell.length_a   1.000
_cell.length_b   1.000
_cell.length_c   1.000
_cell.angle_alpha   90.00
_cell.angle_beta   90.00
_cell.angle_gamma   90.00
#
_symmetry.space_group_name_H-M   'P 1'
#
loop_
_entity.id
_entity.type
_entity.pdbx_description
1 polymer ?
#
loop_
_entity_poly.entity_id
_entity_poly.type
_entity_poly.pdbx_seq_one_letter_code
_entity_poly.pdbx_strand_id
1 'polypeptide(L)'
;MTKKEIYEKANSVIGIEGMTGNERLFASGLMELFDASKKKDKYTARIILEALKFDELSIGRIVGYSTDSLKYPNPWDFPNENKNGQEGENKGTLEYTNLTEIGMGAPIGGICKLSTNELNNIIINKWCGGPAIWTRNGLKAAIPIWENNLFNGTFQKIGIVDLKKHTMTKYKKKFRVLDLRSFSGDFIIGFDSPVHRIKKLEFDYINESIEKVTEIK
;
A
#
# COMPACT_ATOMS: atom_id res chain seq x y z
N MET A 1 20.12 -14.58 -20.59
CA MET A 1 19.49 -15.82 -20.08
C MET A 1 18.00 -15.59 -20.05
N THR A 2 17.21 -16.55 -20.54
CA THR A 2 15.75 -16.48 -20.60
C THR A 2 15.14 -16.91 -19.26
N LYS A 3 13.85 -16.60 -19.05
CA LYS A 3 13.10 -17.06 -17.86
C LYS A 3 13.18 -18.59 -17.70
N LYS A 4 13.01 -19.34 -18.80
CA LYS A 4 13.03 -20.81 -18.77
C LYS A 4 14.37 -21.36 -18.25
N GLU A 5 15.48 -20.86 -18.78
CA GLU A 5 16.84 -21.26 -18.37
C GLU A 5 17.12 -20.95 -16.89
N ILE A 6 16.58 -19.84 -16.37
CA ILE A 6 16.71 -19.47 -14.95
C ILE A 6 16.01 -20.51 -14.05
N TYR A 7 14.78 -20.90 -14.38
CA TYR A 7 14.06 -21.92 -13.61
C TYR A 7 14.71 -23.31 -13.74
N GLU A 8 15.23 -23.68 -14.91
CA GLU A 8 15.97 -24.92 -15.09
C GLU A 8 17.20 -24.99 -14.19
N LYS A 9 17.99 -23.91 -14.11
CA LYS A 9 19.14 -23.79 -13.20
C LYS A 9 18.75 -23.79 -11.72
N ALA A 10 17.63 -23.18 -11.34
CA ALA A 10 17.18 -23.18 -9.96
C ALA A 10 16.66 -24.57 -9.53
N ASN A 11 15.91 -25.25 -10.41
CA ASN A 11 15.32 -26.55 -10.13
C ASN A 11 16.34 -27.70 -10.16
N SER A 12 17.52 -27.52 -10.75
CA SER A 12 18.59 -28.53 -10.72
C SER A 12 19.32 -28.61 -9.38
N VAL A 13 19.10 -27.64 -8.48
CA VAL A 13 19.69 -27.63 -7.13
C VAL A 13 18.89 -28.51 -6.18
N ILE A 14 19.51 -29.59 -5.71
CA ILE A 14 18.92 -30.51 -4.73
C ILE A 14 19.03 -29.91 -3.32
N GLY A 15 17.95 -29.95 -2.54
CA GLY A 15 17.98 -29.53 -1.12
C GLY A 15 17.95 -28.01 -0.90
N ILE A 16 17.38 -27.26 -1.84
CA ILE A 16 17.37 -25.78 -1.80
C ILE A 16 16.73 -25.18 -0.53
N GLU A 17 15.80 -25.90 0.11
CA GLU A 17 15.06 -25.44 1.30
C GLU A 17 15.96 -25.29 2.55
N GLY A 18 17.03 -26.09 2.67
CA GLY A 18 17.97 -26.03 3.79
C GLY A 18 19.07 -24.98 3.65
N MET A 19 19.14 -24.31 2.50
CA MET A 19 20.19 -23.34 2.17
C MET A 19 19.77 -21.91 2.50
N THR A 20 20.74 -21.09 2.90
CA THR A 20 20.63 -19.63 2.93
C THR A 20 20.49 -19.05 1.52
N GLY A 21 19.98 -17.82 1.41
CA GLY A 21 19.74 -17.19 0.10
C GLY A 21 20.99 -17.08 -0.80
N ASN A 22 22.15 -16.76 -0.22
CA ASN A 22 23.40 -16.66 -0.98
C ASN A 22 23.89 -18.02 -1.45
N GLU A 23 23.71 -19.07 -0.64
CA GLU A 23 24.06 -20.45 -1.02
C GLU A 23 23.20 -20.93 -2.18
N ARG A 24 21.90 -20.59 -2.20
CA ARG A 24 21.00 -20.91 -3.34
C ARG A 24 21.46 -20.22 -4.63
N LEU A 25 21.83 -18.95 -4.55
CA LEU A 25 22.36 -18.18 -5.70
C LEU A 25 23.67 -18.77 -6.24
N PHE A 26 24.55 -19.20 -5.34
CA PHE A 26 25.82 -19.83 -5.71
C PHE A 26 25.60 -21.24 -6.32
N ALA A 27 24.85 -22.10 -5.63
CA ALA A 27 24.61 -23.48 -6.04
C ALA A 27 23.88 -23.59 -7.39
N SER A 28 23.00 -22.64 -7.71
CA SER A 28 22.32 -22.56 -9.01
C SER A 28 23.17 -21.95 -10.13
N GLY A 29 24.34 -21.39 -9.81
CA GLY A 29 25.17 -20.64 -10.76
C GLY A 29 24.47 -19.40 -11.33
N LEU A 30 23.58 -18.78 -10.54
CA LEU A 30 22.83 -17.57 -10.90
C LEU A 30 23.39 -16.30 -10.25
N MET A 31 24.37 -16.41 -9.34
CA MET A 31 24.94 -15.28 -8.58
C MET A 31 25.40 -14.12 -9.48
N GLU A 32 26.24 -14.39 -10.49
CA GLU A 32 26.77 -13.32 -11.35
C GLU A 32 25.67 -12.60 -12.15
N LEU A 33 24.72 -13.38 -12.68
CA LEU A 33 23.57 -12.83 -13.40
C LEU A 33 22.72 -11.98 -12.46
N PHE A 34 22.47 -12.47 -11.25
CA PHE A 34 21.73 -11.75 -10.22
C PHE A 34 22.39 -10.42 -9.87
N ASP A 35 23.70 -10.41 -9.60
CA ASP A 35 24.44 -9.19 -9.26
C ASP A 35 24.44 -8.17 -10.40
N ALA A 36 24.58 -8.62 -11.64
CA ALA A 36 24.49 -7.76 -12.82
C ALA A 36 23.07 -7.17 -12.99
N SER A 37 22.04 -8.00 -12.81
CA SER A 37 20.63 -7.62 -12.97
C SER A 37 20.13 -6.75 -11.82
N LYS A 38 20.64 -6.91 -10.60
CA LYS A 38 20.17 -6.19 -9.39
C LYS A 38 20.09 -4.67 -9.56
N LYS A 39 20.97 -4.07 -10.36
CA LYS A 39 20.97 -2.63 -10.67
C LYS A 39 20.37 -2.27 -12.02
N LYS A 40 20.53 -3.12 -13.04
CA LYS A 40 20.22 -2.80 -14.44
C LYS A 40 18.87 -3.33 -14.91
N ASP A 41 18.43 -4.46 -14.35
CA ASP A 41 17.23 -5.17 -14.73
C ASP A 41 16.63 -5.88 -13.50
N LYS A 42 15.84 -5.12 -12.74
CA LYS A 42 15.20 -5.61 -11.52
C LYS A 42 14.17 -6.71 -11.79
N TYR A 43 13.63 -6.79 -13.00
CA TYR A 43 12.69 -7.82 -13.38
C TYR A 43 13.39 -9.18 -13.47
N THR A 44 14.52 -9.25 -14.18
CA THR A 44 15.36 -10.46 -14.21
C THR A 44 15.88 -10.83 -12.82
N ALA A 45 16.30 -9.85 -12.02
CA ALA A 45 16.75 -10.10 -10.64
C ALA A 45 15.62 -10.70 -9.75
N ARG A 46 14.38 -10.23 -9.92
CA ARG A 46 13.20 -10.79 -9.24
C ARG A 46 12.95 -12.24 -9.67
N ILE A 47 12.91 -12.52 -10.98
CA ILE A 47 12.70 -13.88 -11.51
C ILE A 47 13.70 -14.87 -10.92
N ILE A 48 14.97 -14.46 -10.77
CA ILE A 48 16.01 -15.31 -10.16
C ILE A 48 15.65 -15.65 -8.71
N LEU A 49 15.27 -14.65 -7.91
CA LEU A 49 14.93 -14.88 -6.50
C LEU A 49 13.63 -15.71 -6.35
N GLU A 50 12.64 -15.51 -7.21
CA GLU A 50 11.41 -16.33 -7.27
C GLU A 50 11.74 -17.79 -7.60
N ALA A 51 12.59 -18.03 -8.61
CA ALA A 51 13.02 -19.36 -9.00
C ALA A 51 13.74 -20.08 -7.85
N LEU A 52 14.53 -19.33 -7.06
CA LEU A 52 15.24 -19.81 -5.87
C LEU A 52 14.39 -19.85 -4.59
N LYS A 53 13.07 -19.72 -4.72
CA LYS A 53 12.09 -19.88 -3.63
C LYS A 53 12.32 -18.91 -2.46
N PHE A 54 12.76 -17.68 -2.75
CA PHE A 54 12.70 -16.61 -1.76
C PHE A 54 11.24 -16.19 -1.55
N ASP A 55 10.89 -15.81 -0.33
CA ASP A 55 9.58 -15.23 -0.06
C ASP A 55 9.47 -13.80 -0.61
N GLU A 56 8.25 -13.37 -0.90
CA GLU A 56 7.99 -12.06 -1.51
C GLU A 56 8.55 -10.88 -0.68
N LEU A 57 8.55 -11.00 0.66
CA LEU A 57 9.08 -9.94 1.52
C LEU A 57 10.59 -9.80 1.35
N SER A 58 11.30 -10.93 1.30
CA SER A 58 12.74 -10.97 1.03
C SER A 58 13.09 -10.45 -0.35
N ILE A 59 12.34 -10.86 -1.39
CA ILE A 59 12.53 -10.38 -2.76
C ILE A 59 12.39 -8.86 -2.82
N GLY A 60 11.28 -8.34 -2.27
CA GLY A 60 11.03 -6.90 -2.26
C GLY A 60 12.07 -6.10 -1.47
N ARG A 61 12.67 -6.66 -0.42
CA ARG A 61 13.80 -6.05 0.30
C ARG A 61 15.08 -6.00 -0.54
N ILE A 62 15.33 -7.03 -1.35
CA ILE A 62 16.61 -7.19 -2.08
C ILE A 62 16.62 -6.41 -3.41
N VAL A 63 15.56 -6.53 -4.21
CA VAL A 63 15.49 -5.91 -5.55
C VAL A 63 14.49 -4.76 -5.64
N GLY A 64 13.70 -4.56 -4.59
CA GLY A 64 12.58 -3.63 -4.57
C GLY A 64 11.26 -4.32 -4.93
N TYR A 65 10.16 -3.81 -4.39
CA TYR A 65 8.83 -4.18 -4.88
C TYR A 65 8.61 -3.51 -6.23
N SER A 66 8.22 -4.25 -7.26
CA SER A 66 7.52 -3.67 -8.40
C SER A 66 6.07 -3.42 -7.97
N THR A 67 5.36 -2.53 -8.66
CA THR A 67 3.91 -2.37 -8.49
C THR A 67 3.19 -3.72 -8.57
N ASP A 68 3.65 -4.60 -9.45
CA ASP A 68 3.08 -5.95 -9.69
C ASP A 68 3.26 -6.92 -8.51
N SER A 69 4.17 -6.62 -7.58
CA SER A 69 4.37 -7.42 -6.36
C SER A 69 3.58 -6.93 -5.15
N LEU A 70 2.89 -5.80 -5.28
CA LEU A 70 2.09 -5.29 -4.18
C LEU A 70 0.81 -6.10 -4.05
N LYS A 71 0.58 -6.67 -2.87
CA LYS A 71 -0.67 -7.36 -2.54
C LYS A 71 -1.85 -6.41 -2.73
N TYR A 72 -2.79 -6.79 -3.61
CA TYR A 72 -4.06 -6.09 -3.81
C TYR A 72 -4.95 -6.16 -2.55
N PRO A 73 -5.67 -5.09 -2.22
CA PRO A 73 -5.55 -3.75 -2.79
C PRO A 73 -4.27 -3.02 -2.32
N ASN A 74 -3.77 -2.11 -3.15
CA ASN A 74 -2.56 -1.33 -2.91
C ASN A 74 -2.67 0.10 -3.49
N PRO A 75 -1.72 1.02 -3.25
CA PRO A 75 -1.87 2.43 -3.68
C PRO A 75 -1.93 2.70 -5.18
N TRP A 76 -1.49 1.76 -6.02
CA TRP A 76 -1.59 1.84 -7.49
C TRP A 76 -2.86 1.19 -8.02
N ASP A 77 -3.45 0.26 -7.27
CA ASP A 77 -4.64 -0.49 -7.68
C ASP A 77 -5.49 -0.88 -6.46
N PHE A 78 -6.68 -0.28 -6.36
CA PHE A 78 -7.66 -0.51 -5.30
C PHE A 78 -9.08 -0.33 -5.85
N PRO A 79 -10.10 -0.97 -5.25
CA PRO A 79 -11.45 -0.94 -5.79
C PRO A 79 -12.07 0.45 -5.66
N ASN A 80 -12.92 0.81 -6.62
CA ASN A 80 -13.70 2.05 -6.56
C ASN A 80 -14.66 2.07 -5.37
N GLU A 81 -15.14 0.91 -4.92
CA GLU A 81 -15.98 0.80 -3.72
C GLU A 81 -15.23 0.13 -2.57
N ASN A 82 -15.30 0.74 -1.38
CA ASN A 82 -14.71 0.21 -0.16
C ASN A 82 -15.77 0.23 0.97
N LYS A 83 -16.33 -0.94 1.26
CA LYS A 83 -17.43 -1.15 2.21
C LYS A 83 -16.88 -1.52 3.59
N ASN A 84 -17.55 -1.07 4.64
CA ASN A 84 -17.18 -1.36 6.02
C ASN A 84 -17.64 -2.75 6.53
N GLY A 85 -18.32 -3.52 5.68
CA GLY A 85 -18.82 -4.87 5.99
C GLY A 85 -19.94 -4.89 7.03
N GLN A 86 -20.56 -3.76 7.35
CA GLN A 86 -21.71 -3.66 8.26
C GLN A 86 -23.03 -3.62 7.48
N GLU A 87 -24.10 -3.99 8.17
CA GLU A 87 -25.49 -3.89 7.70
C GLU A 87 -26.29 -2.94 8.59
N GLY A 88 -27.50 -2.56 8.16
CA GLY A 88 -28.36 -1.65 8.90
C GLY A 88 -27.72 -0.27 9.08
N GLU A 89 -28.02 0.40 10.19
CA GLU A 89 -27.64 1.81 10.47
C GLU A 89 -26.14 2.09 10.36
N ASN A 90 -25.29 1.10 10.66
CA ASN A 90 -23.84 1.26 10.63
C ASN A 90 -23.23 1.03 9.24
N LYS A 91 -24.04 0.79 8.20
CA LYS A 91 -23.55 0.58 6.83
C LYS A 91 -22.86 1.83 6.32
N GLY A 92 -21.60 1.67 5.89
CA GLY A 92 -20.79 2.72 5.31
C GLY A 92 -20.03 2.23 4.08
N THR A 93 -20.11 3.00 3.00
CA THR A 93 -19.39 2.75 1.74
C THR A 93 -18.61 3.99 1.36
N LEU A 94 -17.31 3.84 1.14
CA LEU A 94 -16.50 4.85 0.46
C LEU A 94 -16.48 4.54 -1.03
N GLU A 95 -16.81 5.53 -1.85
CA GLU A 95 -16.77 5.46 -3.30
C GLU A 95 -15.69 6.39 -3.83
N TYR A 96 -14.82 5.85 -4.68
CA TYR A 96 -13.76 6.56 -5.37
C TYR A 96 -14.13 6.76 -6.82
N THR A 97 -14.10 8.01 -7.26
CA THR A 97 -14.35 8.38 -8.66
C THR A 97 -13.21 9.24 -9.21
N ASN A 98 -13.10 9.28 -10.53
CA ASN A 98 -12.05 10.02 -11.24
C ASN A 98 -10.64 9.64 -10.75
N LEU A 99 -10.40 8.34 -10.54
CA LEU A 99 -9.08 7.83 -10.19
C LEU A 99 -8.13 8.05 -11.37
N THR A 100 -7.05 8.78 -11.12
CA THR A 100 -5.97 8.99 -12.09
C THR A 100 -4.64 8.81 -11.39
N GLU A 101 -3.61 8.41 -12.14
CA GLU A 101 -2.24 8.45 -11.62
C GLU A 101 -1.85 9.89 -11.24
N ILE A 102 -1.16 10.04 -10.11
CA ILE A 102 -0.63 11.34 -9.67
C ILE A 102 0.48 11.85 -10.62
N GLY A 103 1.13 10.93 -11.30
CA GLY A 103 2.14 11.11 -12.33
C GLY A 103 2.46 9.76 -12.96
N MET A 104 3.17 9.72 -14.08
CA MET A 104 3.42 8.48 -14.83
C MET A 104 4.06 7.40 -13.93
N GLY A 105 3.34 6.29 -13.73
CA GLY A 105 3.78 5.17 -12.87
C GLY A 105 3.75 5.46 -11.37
N ALA A 106 3.15 6.57 -10.95
CA ALA A 106 2.89 6.90 -9.55
C ALA A 106 1.57 6.26 -9.07
N PRO A 107 1.33 6.20 -7.75
CA PRO A 107 0.04 5.77 -7.21
C PRO A 107 -1.14 6.55 -7.80
N ILE A 108 -2.34 6.01 -7.65
CA ILE A 108 -3.57 6.65 -8.10
C ILE A 108 -4.22 7.48 -7.00
N GLY A 109 -5.03 8.47 -7.39
CA GLY A 109 -5.89 9.21 -6.49
C GLY A 109 -7.08 9.82 -7.21
N GLY A 110 -8.10 10.18 -6.45
CA GLY A 110 -9.36 10.71 -7.00
C GLY A 110 -10.29 11.25 -5.93
N ILE A 111 -11.53 11.51 -6.30
CA ILE A 111 -12.55 12.01 -5.39
C ILE A 111 -13.04 10.85 -4.54
N CYS A 112 -13.04 10.99 -3.22
CA CYS A 112 -13.65 10.02 -2.31
C CYS A 112 -14.92 10.59 -1.71
N LYS A 113 -16.00 9.82 -1.81
CA LYS A 113 -17.32 10.12 -1.24
C LYS A 113 -17.69 9.05 -0.22
N LEU A 114 -18.46 9.45 0.79
CA LEU A 114 -19.07 8.56 1.76
C LEU A 114 -20.57 8.46 1.49
N SER A 115 -21.06 7.23 1.46
CA SER A 115 -22.47 6.90 1.48
C SER A 115 -22.77 6.01 2.67
N THR A 116 -23.76 6.41 3.46
CA THR A 116 -24.33 5.71 4.61
C THR A 116 -25.85 5.60 4.39
N ASN A 117 -26.60 5.08 5.36
CA ASN A 117 -28.05 5.07 5.25
C ASN A 117 -28.68 6.47 5.39
N GLU A 118 -28.03 7.37 6.13
CA GLU A 118 -28.54 8.72 6.41
C GLU A 118 -28.00 9.75 5.41
N LEU A 119 -26.73 9.59 5.05
CA LEU A 119 -25.99 10.51 4.20
C LEU A 119 -25.64 9.84 2.87
N ASN A 120 -26.00 10.45 1.76
CA ASN A 120 -25.68 9.92 0.43
C ASN A 120 -24.65 10.81 -0.28
N ASN A 121 -23.55 10.22 -0.74
CA ASN A 121 -22.55 10.87 -1.60
C ASN A 121 -21.84 12.10 -1.01
N ILE A 122 -21.58 12.13 0.29
CA ILE A 122 -20.85 13.24 0.93
C ILE A 122 -19.38 13.21 0.53
N ILE A 123 -18.86 14.31 -0.01
CA ILE A 123 -17.45 14.39 -0.43
C ILE A 123 -16.56 14.47 0.81
N ILE A 124 -15.74 13.44 1.02
CA ILE A 124 -14.73 13.41 2.09
C ILE A 124 -13.53 14.25 1.70
N ASN A 125 -13.01 14.03 0.49
CA ASN A 125 -11.99 14.89 -0.12
C ASN A 125 -11.96 14.69 -1.64
N LYS A 126 -11.51 15.70 -2.37
CA LYS A 126 -11.39 15.66 -3.83
C LYS A 126 -10.14 14.93 -4.31
N TRP A 127 -9.18 14.66 -3.42
CA TRP A 127 -7.90 14.04 -3.78
C TRP A 127 -7.44 13.02 -2.72
N CYS A 128 -8.13 11.88 -2.68
CA CYS A 128 -7.76 10.74 -1.83
C CYS A 128 -6.93 9.73 -2.62
N GLY A 129 -5.95 9.11 -1.94
CA GLY A 129 -5.39 7.84 -2.35
C GLY A 129 -6.11 6.68 -1.67
N GLY A 130 -5.66 5.46 -1.94
CA GLY A 130 -6.24 4.26 -1.35
C GLY A 130 -5.20 3.14 -1.14
N PRO A 131 -5.66 1.96 -0.70
CA PRO A 131 -7.02 1.72 -0.20
C PRO A 131 -7.26 2.39 1.16
N ALA A 132 -8.51 2.78 1.41
CA ALA A 132 -8.95 3.05 2.78
C ALA A 132 -9.12 1.75 3.56
N ILE A 133 -9.02 1.84 4.88
CA ILE A 133 -9.22 0.70 5.77
C ILE A 133 -10.19 1.06 6.90
N TRP A 134 -11.13 0.15 7.17
CA TRP A 134 -12.11 0.31 8.24
C TRP A 134 -11.62 -0.36 9.53
N THR A 135 -12.07 0.17 10.65
CA THR A 135 -12.01 -0.56 11.92
C THR A 135 -12.88 -1.81 11.86
N ARG A 136 -12.58 -2.81 12.70
CA ARG A 136 -13.36 -4.07 12.75
C ARG A 136 -14.85 -3.88 13.00
N ASN A 137 -15.23 -2.84 13.75
CA ASN A 137 -16.63 -2.49 13.99
C ASN A 137 -17.27 -1.64 12.87
N GLY A 138 -16.50 -1.28 11.83
CA GLY A 138 -16.96 -0.51 10.68
C GLY A 138 -17.27 0.97 10.94
N LEU A 139 -16.99 1.48 12.15
CA LEU A 139 -17.41 2.84 12.55
C LEU A 139 -16.40 3.93 12.20
N LYS A 140 -15.14 3.57 11.93
CA LYS A 140 -14.11 4.52 11.49
C LYS A 140 -13.40 3.99 10.25
N ALA A 141 -13.06 4.89 9.34
CA ALA A 141 -12.21 4.60 8.18
C ALA A 141 -10.98 5.50 8.19
N ALA A 142 -9.80 4.90 8.01
CA ALA A 142 -8.58 5.64 7.71
C ALA A 142 -8.41 5.75 6.19
N ILE A 143 -8.16 6.96 5.70
CA ILE A 143 -8.11 7.31 4.28
C ILE A 143 -6.82 8.08 3.99
N PRO A 144 -6.00 7.64 3.03
CA PRO A 144 -4.89 8.44 2.51
C PRO A 144 -5.40 9.68 1.76
N ILE A 145 -4.91 10.88 2.09
CA ILE A 145 -5.29 12.13 1.40
C ILE A 145 -4.05 12.73 0.78
N TRP A 146 -4.10 12.96 -0.53
CA TRP A 146 -3.06 13.67 -1.26
C TRP A 146 -3.12 15.17 -0.99
N GLU A 147 -1.95 15.75 -0.80
CA GLU A 147 -1.74 17.18 -0.78
C GLU A 147 -0.48 17.52 -1.56
N ASN A 148 -0.46 18.74 -2.09
CA ASN A 148 0.73 19.30 -2.68
C ASN A 148 1.16 20.54 -1.91
N ASN A 149 2.47 20.77 -1.88
CA ASN A 149 3.04 22.02 -1.42
C ASN A 149 4.21 22.33 -2.34
N LEU A 150 4.31 23.60 -2.78
CA LEU A 150 5.39 24.13 -3.61
C LEU A 150 6.79 23.70 -3.14
N PHE A 151 7.01 23.60 -1.82
CA PHE A 151 8.33 23.23 -1.27
C PHE A 151 8.52 21.74 -0.99
N ASN A 152 7.43 20.97 -0.80
CA ASN A 152 7.51 19.57 -0.36
C ASN A 152 7.06 18.57 -1.44
N GLY A 153 6.66 19.06 -2.61
CA GLY A 153 6.04 18.24 -3.64
C GLY A 153 4.70 17.67 -3.21
N THR A 154 4.33 16.54 -3.80
CA THR A 154 3.12 15.78 -3.48
C THR A 154 3.39 14.79 -2.36
N PHE A 155 2.56 14.81 -1.33
CA PHE A 155 2.66 13.95 -0.15
C PHE A 155 1.26 13.53 0.31
N GLN A 156 1.18 12.57 1.22
CA GLN A 156 -0.06 12.14 1.83
C GLN A 156 -0.14 12.49 3.32
N LYS A 157 -1.37 12.63 3.79
CA LYS A 157 -1.75 12.65 5.20
C LYS A 157 -2.78 11.56 5.46
N ILE A 158 -2.93 11.18 6.72
CA ILE A 158 -4.00 10.31 7.15
C ILE A 158 -5.22 11.18 7.49
N GLY A 159 -6.36 10.81 6.93
CA GLY A 159 -7.67 11.26 7.36
C GLY A 159 -8.44 10.12 8.03
N ILE A 160 -9.24 10.43 9.06
CA ILE A 160 -10.13 9.49 9.72
C ILE A 160 -11.56 10.00 9.62
N VAL A 161 -12.41 9.24 8.94
CA VAL A 161 -13.86 9.37 8.98
C VAL A 161 -14.36 8.63 10.21
N ASP A 162 -15.15 9.29 11.06
CA ASP A 162 -15.82 8.71 12.21
C ASP A 162 -17.33 8.84 12.01
N LEU A 163 -18.00 7.70 11.81
CA LEU A 163 -19.45 7.63 11.55
C LEU A 163 -20.28 7.95 12.80
N LYS A 164 -19.76 7.68 14.00
CA LYS A 164 -20.49 8.00 15.25
C LYS A 164 -20.46 9.48 15.55
N LYS A 165 -19.33 10.13 15.28
CA LYS A 165 -19.16 11.56 15.51
C LYS A 165 -19.60 12.41 14.32
N HIS A 166 -19.87 11.79 13.16
CA HIS A 166 -20.07 12.46 11.88
C HIS A 166 -18.94 13.46 11.59
N THR A 167 -17.69 13.03 11.74
CA THR A 167 -16.52 13.90 11.53
C THR A 167 -15.49 13.28 10.59
N MET A 168 -14.81 14.15 9.87
CA MET A 168 -13.57 13.86 9.15
C MET A 168 -12.42 14.60 9.84
N THR A 169 -11.51 13.84 10.45
CA THR A 169 -10.31 14.35 11.12
C THR A 169 -9.08 14.13 10.25
N LYS A 170 -8.35 15.19 9.90
CA LYS A 170 -7.10 15.12 9.13
C LYS A 170 -5.91 15.43 10.05
N TYR A 171 -4.84 14.66 9.93
CA TYR A 171 -3.65 14.76 10.79
C TYR A 171 -2.50 15.52 10.11
N LYS A 172 -1.63 16.14 10.90
CA LYS A 172 -0.51 16.96 10.40
C LYS A 172 0.64 16.15 9.78
N LYS A 173 0.84 14.91 10.26
CA LYS A 173 1.98 14.07 9.87
C LYS A 173 1.94 13.74 8.38
N LYS A 174 3.09 13.95 7.71
CA LYS A 174 3.24 13.78 6.27
C LYS A 174 3.89 12.44 5.95
N PHE A 175 3.43 11.83 4.88
CA PHE A 175 3.90 10.56 4.33
C PHE A 175 4.12 10.72 2.83
N ARG A 176 4.90 9.84 2.20
CA ARG A 176 5.13 9.91 0.75
C ARG A 176 4.03 9.16 0.02
N VAL A 177 3.85 7.88 0.37
CA VAL A 177 2.81 7.00 -0.17
C VAL A 177 2.41 6.02 0.92
N LEU A 178 1.16 6.08 1.36
CA LEU A 178 0.57 5.25 2.39
C LEU A 178 -0.02 3.99 1.76
N ASP A 179 0.46 2.86 2.25
CA ASP A 179 -0.14 1.56 2.03
C ASP A 179 -0.71 1.05 3.36
N LEU A 180 -1.96 1.40 3.63
CA LEU A 180 -2.64 1.08 4.89
C LEU A 180 -3.09 -0.37 4.90
N ARG A 181 -2.81 -1.10 5.99
CA ARG A 181 -3.04 -2.56 6.08
C ARG A 181 -4.03 -2.97 7.16
N SER A 182 -4.03 -2.32 8.32
CA SER A 182 -4.99 -2.64 9.38
C SER A 182 -5.29 -1.45 10.29
N PHE A 183 -6.54 -1.38 10.76
CA PHE A 183 -7.00 -0.37 11.70
C PHE A 183 -7.66 -1.06 12.89
N SER A 184 -6.95 -1.10 14.02
CA SER A 184 -7.41 -1.78 15.24
C SER A 184 -7.15 -0.93 16.47
N GLY A 185 -8.19 -0.75 17.29
CA GLY A 185 -8.14 0.14 18.44
C GLY A 185 -7.75 1.55 18.00
N ASP A 186 -6.63 2.03 18.54
CA ASP A 186 -6.09 3.37 18.27
C ASP A 186 -4.99 3.40 17.20
N PHE A 187 -4.64 2.24 16.65
CA PHE A 187 -3.51 2.09 15.74
C PHE A 187 -3.93 1.84 14.30
N ILE A 188 -3.32 2.61 13.41
CA ILE A 188 -3.30 2.39 11.97
C ILE A 188 -1.91 1.85 11.60
N ILE A 189 -1.88 0.67 11.01
CA ILE A 189 -0.65 -0.04 10.63
C ILE A 189 -0.58 -0.14 9.10
N GLY A 190 0.62 0.04 8.55
CA GLY A 190 0.87 -0.09 7.13
C GLY A 190 2.31 0.16 6.76
N PHE A 191 2.53 0.74 5.58
CA PHE A 191 3.84 1.15 5.11
C PHE A 191 3.80 2.56 4.54
N ASP A 192 4.87 3.32 4.76
CA ASP A 192 5.19 4.52 3.98
C ASP A 192 6.21 4.15 2.89
N SER A 193 5.92 4.58 1.66
CA SER A 193 6.69 4.31 0.45
C SER A 193 6.89 2.81 0.17
N PRO A 194 5.80 2.04 -0.06
CA PRO A 194 5.82 0.58 -0.17
C PRO A 194 6.71 0.05 -1.32
N VAL A 195 7.02 0.89 -2.32
CA VAL A 195 7.87 0.54 -3.47
C VAL A 195 9.32 1.01 -3.28
N HIS A 196 9.54 2.11 -2.57
CA HIS A 196 10.84 2.79 -2.49
C HIS A 196 11.17 3.22 -1.06
N ARG A 197 12.22 2.66 -0.45
CA ARG A 197 12.63 3.01 0.92
C ARG A 197 11.50 2.79 1.94
N ILE A 198 10.97 1.58 1.94
CA ILE A 198 9.85 1.16 2.77
C ILE A 198 10.14 1.45 4.23
N LYS A 199 9.20 2.11 4.88
CA LYS A 199 9.17 2.28 6.33
C LYS A 199 7.90 1.68 6.87
N LYS A 200 8.02 0.89 7.94
CA LYS A 200 6.85 0.42 8.68
C LYS A 200 6.14 1.63 9.28
N LEU A 201 4.83 1.69 9.10
CA LEU A 201 3.96 2.68 9.70
C LEU A 201 3.23 2.04 10.89
N GLU A 202 3.33 2.72 12.03
CA GLU A 202 2.51 2.49 13.21
C GLU A 202 2.05 3.87 13.68
N PHE A 203 0.77 4.16 13.51
CA PHE A 203 0.19 5.48 13.71
C PHE A 203 -0.89 5.41 14.78
N ASP A 204 -0.58 5.94 15.96
CA ASP A 204 -1.50 6.10 17.08
C ASP A 204 -2.28 7.40 16.91
N TYR A 205 -3.51 7.30 16.40
CA TYR A 205 -4.26 8.49 16.01
C TYR A 205 -4.73 9.34 17.21
N ILE A 206 -4.67 8.80 18.44
CA ILE A 206 -5.07 9.52 19.66
C ILE A 206 -3.96 10.50 20.07
N ASN A 207 -2.70 10.08 19.92
CA ASN A 207 -1.54 10.87 20.33
C ASN A 207 -0.95 11.73 19.20
N GLU A 208 -1.44 11.58 17.97
CA GLU A 208 -0.96 12.31 16.80
C GLU A 208 -1.61 13.69 16.65
N SER A 209 -0.82 14.66 16.17
CA SER A 209 -1.29 16.04 16.05
C SER A 209 -2.36 16.20 14.96
N ILE A 210 -3.53 16.68 15.35
CA ILE A 210 -4.64 16.99 14.45
C ILE A 210 -4.35 18.28 13.69
N GLU A 211 -4.59 18.27 12.38
CA GLU A 211 -4.56 19.45 11.53
C GLU A 211 -5.91 20.13 11.46
N LYS A 212 -6.97 19.35 11.20
CA LYS A 212 -8.31 19.87 11.00
C LYS A 212 -9.35 18.81 11.34
N VAL A 213 -10.44 19.22 11.97
CA VAL A 213 -11.66 18.43 12.10
C VAL A 213 -12.76 19.12 11.29
N THR A 214 -13.52 18.34 10.56
CA THR A 214 -14.64 18.82 9.73
C THR A 214 -15.85 17.95 9.99
N GLU A 215 -17.01 18.57 10.12
CA GLU A 215 -18.27 17.84 10.25
C GLU A 215 -18.70 17.31 8.88
N ILE A 216 -19.20 16.08 8.86
CA ILE A 216 -19.75 15.42 7.67
C ILE A 216 -21.26 15.65 7.72
N LYS A 217 -21.74 16.65 6.97
CA LYS A 217 -23.15 16.97 6.79
C LYS A 217 -23.57 16.78 5.35
#